data_AF-A0A956JXM5-F1
#
_entry.id   AF-A0A956JXM5-F1
#
_cell.length_a   1.000
_cell.length_b   1.000
_cell.length_c   1.000
_cell.angle_alpha   90.00
_cell.angle_beta   90.00
_cell.angle_gamma   90.00
#
_symmetry.space_group_name_H-M   'P 1'
#
loop_
_entity.id
_entity.type
_entity.pdbx_description
1 polymer ?
#
loop_
_entity_poly.entity_id
_entity_poly.type
_entity_poly.pdbx_seq_one_letter_code
_entity_poly.pdbx_strand_id
1 'polypeptide(L)'
;MIPTSIEGLWVLLVANEGELPKSDPDGRVPMMARAGDDQTYLLAFKNVPKARQFLAACEVVAEPRMVVRGNKDEMVAIAQSAHVAGVLVDYDPATQAYLAAIEL
;
A
#
# COMPACT_ATOMS: atom_id res chain seq x y z
N MET A 1 7.98 -17.27 7.26
CA MET A 1 9.04 -16.26 7.11
C MET A 1 8.33 -14.91 6.97
N ILE A 2 8.59 -13.97 7.87
CA ILE A 2 8.00 -12.62 7.79
C ILE A 2 8.79 -11.87 6.71
N PRO A 3 8.13 -11.24 5.73
CA PRO A 3 8.83 -10.47 4.70
C PRO A 3 9.60 -9.32 5.35
N THR A 4 10.88 -9.20 5.02
CA THR A 4 11.75 -8.09 5.49
C THR A 4 11.79 -6.92 4.52
N SER A 5 11.15 -7.05 3.35
CA SER A 5 11.02 -5.98 2.36
C SER A 5 9.80 -6.19 1.49
N ILE A 6 9.34 -5.10 0.86
CA ILE A 6 8.27 -5.12 -0.15
C ILE A 6 8.75 -5.59 -1.54
N GLU A 7 9.74 -6.47 -1.61
CA GLU A 7 10.25 -7.01 -2.88
C GLU A 7 9.53 -8.30 -3.29
N GLY A 8 9.14 -8.37 -4.57
CA GLY A 8 8.52 -9.53 -5.19
C GLY A 8 7.01 -9.62 -4.96
N LEU A 9 6.22 -9.61 -6.04
CA LEU A 9 4.77 -9.91 -6.07
C LEU A 9 3.87 -9.12 -5.11
N TRP A 10 4.37 -8.09 -4.43
CA TRP A 10 3.54 -7.24 -3.58
C TRP A 10 2.68 -6.34 -4.45
N VAL A 11 1.38 -6.36 -4.17
CA VAL A 11 0.40 -5.55 -4.86
C VAL A 11 0.13 -4.32 -4.00
N LEU A 12 0.47 -3.14 -4.50
CA LEU A 12 -0.03 -1.87 -3.95
C LEU A 12 -1.33 -1.54 -4.68
N LEU A 13 -2.28 -0.94 -3.97
CA LEU A 13 -3.40 -0.27 -4.61
C LEU A 13 -2.94 1.13 -4.98
N VAL A 14 -3.26 1.60 -6.18
CA VAL A 14 -2.98 2.98 -6.57
C VAL A 14 -4.27 3.70 -6.97
N ALA A 15 -4.37 4.97 -6.58
CA ALA A 15 -5.45 5.87 -6.94
C ALA A 15 -4.90 7.08 -7.71
N ASN A 16 -5.75 7.78 -8.47
CA ASN A 16 -5.42 8.98 -9.23
C ASN A 16 -5.89 10.24 -8.49
N GLU A 17 -5.58 10.35 -7.19
CA GLU A 17 -6.13 11.44 -6.37
C GLU A 17 -5.25 12.69 -6.36
N GLY A 18 -3.98 12.62 -6.76
CA GLY A 18 -3.10 13.81 -6.86
C GLY A 18 -2.88 14.56 -5.54
N GLU A 19 -3.32 14.00 -4.40
CA GLU A 19 -3.31 14.65 -3.09
C GLU A 19 -1.92 14.59 -2.41
N LEU A 20 -1.04 13.72 -2.90
CA LEU A 20 0.32 13.61 -2.39
C LEU A 20 1.29 14.53 -3.15
N PRO A 21 2.33 15.05 -2.47
CA PRO A 21 3.36 15.89 -3.09
C PRO A 21 4.21 15.17 -4.15
N LYS A 22 4.11 13.83 -4.23
CA LYS A 22 4.73 13.01 -5.27
C LYS A 22 3.72 12.00 -5.81
N SER A 23 3.76 11.78 -7.10
CA SER A 23 3.07 10.71 -7.81
C SER A 23 4.06 9.99 -8.72
N ASP A 24 3.65 8.83 -9.23
CA ASP A 24 4.38 8.18 -10.32
C ASP A 24 4.21 8.95 -11.66
N PRO A 25 4.88 8.53 -12.75
CA PRO A 25 4.88 9.27 -14.02
C PRO A 25 3.51 9.40 -14.69
N ASP A 26 2.54 8.55 -14.32
CA ASP A 26 1.17 8.61 -14.83
C ASP A 26 0.22 9.28 -13.83
N GLY A 27 0.74 9.94 -12.78
CA GLY A 27 -0.05 10.69 -11.80
C GLY A 27 -0.66 9.85 -10.68
N ARG A 28 -0.24 8.58 -10.52
CA ARG A 28 -0.81 7.68 -9.52
C ARG A 28 -0.10 7.78 -8.18
N VAL A 29 -0.87 7.55 -7.12
CA VAL A 29 -0.38 7.51 -5.73
C VAL A 29 -0.76 6.19 -5.08
N PRO A 30 0.14 5.53 -4.31
CA PRO A 30 -0.20 4.36 -3.52
C PRO A 30 -1.26 4.68 -2.48
N MET A 31 -2.22 3.77 -2.29
CA MET A 31 -3.19 3.85 -1.22
C MET A 31 -2.53 3.67 0.13
N MET A 32 -3.01 4.46 1.07
CA MET A 32 -2.62 4.42 2.47
C MET A 32 -3.86 4.24 3.33
N ALA A 33 -3.69 3.70 4.52
CA ALA A 33 -4.76 3.62 5.50
C ALA A 33 -4.27 4.12 6.85
N ARG A 34 -5.18 4.79 7.58
CA ARG A 34 -5.00 5.05 8.99
C ARG A 34 -5.38 3.80 9.77
N ALA A 35 -4.45 3.24 10.51
CA ALA A 35 -4.71 2.08 11.36
C ALA A 35 -5.33 2.51 12.71
N GLY A 36 -5.69 1.53 13.55
CA GLY A 36 -6.32 1.78 14.85
C GLY A 36 -5.44 2.52 15.87
N ASP A 37 -4.16 2.71 15.56
CA ASP A 37 -3.17 3.48 16.34
C ASP A 37 -3.01 4.93 15.84
N ASP A 38 -3.91 5.40 14.98
CA ASP A 38 -3.91 6.73 14.39
C ASP A 38 -2.72 7.06 13.46
N GLN A 39 -1.88 6.07 13.15
CA GLN A 39 -0.79 6.22 12.20
C GLN A 39 -1.22 5.86 10.78
N THR A 40 -0.57 6.47 9.79
CA THR A 40 -0.82 6.20 8.37
C THR A 40 0.18 5.17 7.87
N TYR A 41 -0.30 4.14 7.18
CA TYR A 41 0.52 3.06 6.65
C TYR A 41 0.30 2.87 5.16
N LEU A 42 1.36 2.49 4.46
CA LEU A 42 1.25 1.96 3.10
C LEU A 42 0.58 0.59 3.13
N LEU A 43 -0.35 0.33 2.21
CA LEU A 43 -1.00 -0.97 2.10
C LEU A 43 -0.34 -1.85 1.05
N ALA A 44 0.16 -3.01 1.45
CA ALA A 44 0.66 -4.03 0.54
C ALA A 44 -0.15 -5.33 0.67
N PHE A 45 -0.36 -6.01 -0.45
CA PHE A 45 -1.06 -7.27 -0.51
C PHE A 45 -0.18 -8.34 -1.13
N LYS A 46 -0.22 -9.55 -0.61
CA LYS A 46 0.61 -10.65 -1.13
C LYS A 46 0.23 -11.09 -2.55
N ASN A 47 -1.00 -10.75 -2.99
CA ASN A 47 -1.52 -11.08 -4.31
C ASN A 47 -2.74 -10.22 -4.67
N VAL A 48 -3.10 -10.24 -5.95
CA VAL A 48 -4.25 -9.49 -6.51
C VAL A 48 -5.59 -9.87 -5.86
N PRO A 49 -5.91 -11.15 -5.59
CA PRO A 49 -7.15 -11.51 -4.90
C PRO A 49 -7.33 -10.81 -3.55
N LYS A 50 -6.26 -10.70 -2.73
CA LYS A 50 -6.32 -9.98 -1.45
C LYS A 50 -6.53 -8.48 -1.62
N ALA A 51 -5.86 -7.86 -2.59
CA ALA A 51 -6.07 -6.47 -2.93
C ALA A 51 -7.53 -6.20 -3.37
N ARG A 52 -8.11 -7.09 -4.21
CA ARG A 52 -9.51 -6.97 -4.63
C ARG A 52 -10.51 -7.18 -3.50
N GLN A 53 -10.21 -8.10 -2.57
CA GLN A 53 -11.02 -8.29 -1.36
C GLN A 53 -11.06 -7.01 -0.52
N PHE A 54 -9.92 -6.34 -0.35
CA PHE A 54 -9.84 -5.06 0.35
C PHE A 54 -10.66 -3.97 -0.36
N LEU A 55 -10.49 -3.81 -1.69
CA LEU A 55 -11.24 -2.83 -2.48
C LEU A 55 -12.76 -3.02 -2.34
N ALA A 56 -13.23 -4.27 -2.39
CA ALA A 56 -14.64 -4.60 -2.24
C ALA A 56 -15.19 -4.28 -0.84
N ALA A 57 -14.36 -4.37 0.20
CA ALA A 57 -14.74 -4.05 1.57
C ALA A 57 -14.76 -2.55 1.87
N CYS A 58 -13.92 -1.77 1.18
CA CYS A 58 -13.76 -0.32 1.40
C CYS A 58 -14.63 0.54 0.47
N GLU A 59 -15.27 -0.03 -0.55
CA GLU A 59 -16.01 0.71 -1.59
C GLU A 59 -15.17 1.81 -2.29
N VAL A 60 -13.86 1.59 -2.41
CA VAL A 60 -12.90 2.53 -3.02
C VAL A 60 -12.53 2.14 -4.45
N VAL A 61 -12.27 3.12 -5.31
CA VAL A 61 -11.81 2.92 -6.69
C VAL A 61 -10.30 3.05 -6.75
N ALA A 62 -9.61 1.91 -6.74
CA ALA A 62 -8.17 1.84 -6.95
C ALA A 62 -7.76 0.59 -7.73
N GLU A 63 -6.58 0.64 -8.35
CA GLU A 63 -6.08 -0.44 -9.20
C GLU A 63 -4.97 -1.23 -8.52
N PRO A 64 -5.04 -2.58 -8.50
CA PRO A 64 -3.94 -3.42 -8.03
C PRO A 64 -2.72 -3.33 -8.95
N ARG A 65 -1.55 -3.01 -8.40
CA ARG A 65 -0.28 -2.94 -9.12
C ARG A 65 0.85 -3.67 -8.43
N MET A 66 1.59 -4.46 -9.18
CA MET A 66 2.78 -5.11 -8.65
C MET A 66 3.93 -4.13 -8.44
N VAL A 67 4.57 -4.24 -7.28
CA VAL A 67 5.87 -3.66 -6.99
C VAL A 67 6.94 -4.64 -7.44
N VAL A 68 7.78 -4.16 -8.34
CA VAL A 68 8.94 -4.85 -8.88
C VAL A 68 10.18 -4.02 -8.59
N ARG A 69 11.36 -4.62 -8.75
CA ARG A 69 12.63 -3.92 -8.51
C ARG A 69 12.74 -2.59 -9.27
N GLY A 70 12.16 -2.50 -10.47
CA GLY A 70 12.22 -1.30 -11.31
C GLY A 70 11.37 -0.11 -10.85
N ASN A 71 10.36 -0.32 -9.99
CA ASN A 71 9.48 0.76 -9.50
C ASN A 71 9.45 0.87 -7.96
N LYS A 72 10.15 -0.01 -7.24
CA LYS A 72 10.17 -0.03 -5.77
C LYS A 72 10.59 1.30 -5.17
N ASP A 73 11.74 1.83 -5.56
CA ASP A 73 12.30 3.03 -4.93
C ASP A 73 11.40 4.25 -5.10
N GLU A 74 10.71 4.34 -6.23
CA GLU A 74 9.70 5.37 -6.49
C GLU A 74 8.49 5.22 -5.56
N MET A 75 7.94 4.01 -5.43
CA MET A 75 6.79 3.75 -4.53
C MET A 75 7.15 4.05 -3.07
N VAL A 76 8.36 3.67 -2.64
CA VAL A 76 8.90 3.98 -1.31
C VAL A 76 9.02 5.50 -1.13
N ALA A 77 9.58 6.21 -2.10
CA ALA A 77 9.74 7.66 -2.02
C ALA A 77 8.41 8.41 -1.97
N ILE A 78 7.37 7.94 -2.68
CA ILE A 78 6.02 8.49 -2.57
C ILE A 78 5.45 8.23 -1.18
N ALA A 79 5.55 7.00 -0.66
CA ALA A 79 5.05 6.65 0.66
C ALA A 79 5.73 7.46 1.78
N GLN A 80 7.05 7.61 1.73
CA GLN A 80 7.81 8.43 2.68
C GLN A 80 7.42 9.91 2.60
N SER A 81 7.09 10.43 1.41
CA SER A 81 6.62 11.82 1.26
C SER A 81 5.27 12.10 1.93
N ALA A 82 4.51 11.04 2.22
CA ALA A 82 3.25 11.10 2.96
C ALA A 82 3.41 10.80 4.45
N HIS A 83 4.65 10.69 4.95
CA HIS A 83 4.96 10.40 6.35
C HIS A 83 4.35 9.10 6.89
N VAL A 84 4.30 8.05 6.06
CA VAL A 84 3.81 6.74 6.53
C VAL A 84 4.72 6.17 7.62
N ALA A 85 4.11 5.52 8.61
CA ALA A 85 4.82 4.87 9.72
C ALA A 85 5.41 3.49 9.34
N GLY A 86 4.99 2.92 8.20
CA GLY A 86 5.44 1.63 7.72
C GLY A 86 4.51 1.06 6.64
N VAL A 87 4.65 -0.24 6.38
CA VAL A 87 3.79 -1.00 5.48
C VAL A 87 2.99 -2.03 6.27
N LEU A 88 1.68 -2.06 6.06
CA LEU A 88 0.82 -3.14 6.53
C LEU A 88 0.54 -4.12 5.40
N VAL A 89 0.73 -5.40 5.71
CA VAL A 89 0.54 -6.50 4.76
C VAL A 89 -0.80 -7.18 4.98
N ASP A 90 -1.58 -7.37 3.91
CA ASP A 90 -2.89 -8.03 3.93
C ASP A 90 -3.82 -7.43 5.02
N TYR A 91 -3.82 -6.10 5.14
CA TYR A 91 -4.66 -5.39 6.10
C TYR A 91 -6.15 -5.63 5.80
N ASP A 92 -6.92 -5.92 6.84
CA ASP A 92 -8.38 -6.06 6.80
C ASP A 92 -9.02 -4.87 7.53
N PRO A 93 -9.73 -3.98 6.83
CA PRO A 93 -10.33 -2.79 7.41
C PRO A 93 -11.48 -3.10 8.38
N ALA A 94 -12.12 -4.27 8.25
CA ALA A 94 -13.24 -4.66 9.11
C ALA A 94 -12.77 -5.12 10.50
N THR A 95 -11.62 -5.81 10.54
CA THR A 95 -11.07 -6.38 11.78
C THR A 95 -9.86 -5.61 12.30
N GLN A 96 -9.32 -4.69 11.51
CA GLN A 96 -8.03 -4.01 11.72
C GLN A 96 -6.83 -4.96 11.84
N ALA A 97 -7.00 -6.23 11.44
CA ALA A 97 -5.95 -7.22 11.46
C ALA A 97 -5.02 -7.05 10.25
N TYR A 98 -3.77 -7.45 10.41
CA TYR A 98 -2.76 -7.50 9.35
C TYR A 98 -1.89 -8.74 9.52
N LEU A 99 -1.32 -9.21 8.41
CA LEU A 99 -0.42 -10.37 8.39
C LEU A 99 0.97 -10.02 8.92
N ALA A 100 1.49 -8.86 8.54
CA ALA A 100 2.81 -8.37 8.93
C ALA A 100 2.86 -6.84 8.86
N ALA A 101 3.77 -6.25 9.64
CA ALA A 101 4.17 -4.87 9.54
C ALA A 101 5.65 -4.81 9.13
N ILE A 102 5.98 -3.95 8.17
CA ILE A 102 7.35 -3.78 7.64
C ILE A 102 7.75 -2.32 7.85
N GLU A 103 8.95 -2.10 8.39
CA GLU A 103 9.56 -0.76 8.48
C GLU A 103 10.01 -0.28 7.09
N LEU A 104 9.81 1.00 6.80
CA LEU A 104 10.00 1.62 5.48
C LEU A 104 11.27 2.47 5.39
#